data_AF-A0A1K1MAE0-F1
#
_entry.id   AF-A0A1K1MAE0-F1
#
_cell.length_a   1.000
_cell.length_b   1.000
_cell.length_c   1.000
_cell.angle_alpha   90.00
_cell.angle_beta   90.00
_cell.angle_gamma   90.00
#
_symmetry.space_group_name_H-M   'P 1'
#
loop_
_entity.id
_entity.type
_entity.pdbx_description
1 polymer ?
#
loop_
_entity_poly.entity_id
_entity_poly.type
_entity_poly.pdbx_seq_one_letter_code
_entity_poly.pdbx_strand_id
1 'polypeptide(L)'
;MKYVSGWNSNGADTKRLIQIGADVHLAEFPRTPRWGDSQELWRVVTVHTATYLPAGPFQLKMWNIAGVSNIDWVGLKKTDAPSKPSAKLMPRTASVSNGQSLDVWLTLDQANNAAGVDLTMTYDPAKFSYTEYIQDYAQQAVIVTNDAAVGKLRILTGRIGTGTLPTDAPFLTLKFQVKTGAPSGTSSFISSNVSFSSENGVLTLLAPSSAEVSISDKAALGALATRDVRRLPERRPEPSLAPCSQA
;
A
#
# COMPACT_ATOMS: atom_id res chain seq x y z
N MET A 1 1.14 3.95 29.57
CA MET A 1 1.50 3.93 31.00
C MET A 1 0.29 4.33 31.82
N LYS A 2 -0.09 3.55 32.83
CA LYS A 2 -1.15 3.88 33.78
C LYS A 2 -0.55 4.49 35.04
N TYR A 3 -1.05 5.65 35.47
CA TYR A 3 -0.42 6.45 36.51
C TYR A 3 -1.42 7.22 37.39
N VAL A 4 -0.89 7.69 38.53
CA VAL A 4 -1.46 8.72 39.41
C VAL A 4 -0.34 9.73 39.66
N SER A 5 -0.59 11.04 39.63
CA SER A 5 0.50 12.02 39.71
C SER A 5 0.11 13.38 40.28
N GLY A 6 1.11 14.13 40.76
CA GLY A 6 1.00 15.56 41.06
C GLY A 6 0.15 15.92 42.28
N TRP A 7 -0.24 14.98 43.14
CA TRP A 7 -1.12 15.24 44.28
C TRP A 7 -0.50 16.17 45.35
N ASN A 8 0.82 16.34 45.37
CA ASN A 8 1.53 17.29 46.25
C ASN A 8 2.05 18.54 45.51
N SER A 9 1.66 18.73 44.24
CA SER A 9 2.16 19.82 43.41
C SER A 9 1.13 20.95 43.31
N ASN A 10 1.60 22.21 43.34
CA ASN A 10 0.78 23.42 43.21
C ASN A 10 0.37 23.69 41.74
N GLY A 11 -0.09 22.66 41.03
CA GLY A 11 -0.60 22.79 39.66
C GLY A 11 0.43 22.58 38.56
N ALA A 12 1.65 22.16 38.87
CA ALA A 12 2.63 21.77 37.86
C ALA A 12 2.37 20.35 37.35
N ASP A 13 2.51 20.15 36.03
CA ASP A 13 2.44 18.81 35.44
C ASP A 13 3.60 17.93 35.90
N THR A 14 3.32 16.63 35.97
CA THR A 14 4.37 15.65 36.28
C THR A 14 5.14 15.34 35.00
N LYS A 15 6.47 15.25 35.12
CA LYS A 15 7.37 14.97 34.00
C LYS A 15 8.19 13.71 34.27
N ARG A 16 8.33 12.88 33.24
CA ARG A 16 9.17 11.68 33.23
C ARG A 16 10.10 11.69 32.04
N LEU A 17 11.36 11.32 32.26
CA LEU A 17 12.25 10.92 31.17
C LEU A 17 12.12 9.43 30.97
N ILE A 18 12.03 9.00 29.71
CA ILE A 18 11.88 7.60 29.31
C ILE A 18 12.98 7.31 28.30
N GLN A 19 13.89 6.39 28.62
CA GLN A 19 14.91 5.92 27.69
C GLN A 19 14.56 4.53 27.17
N ILE A 20 14.64 4.37 25.85
CA ILE A 20 14.47 3.12 25.11
C ILE A 20 15.65 3.00 24.16
N GLY A 21 16.55 2.03 24.40
CA GLY A 21 17.81 1.97 23.65
C GLY A 21 18.65 3.24 23.89
N ALA A 22 19.05 3.91 22.80
CA ALA A 22 19.79 5.17 22.86
C ALA A 22 18.87 6.42 22.96
N ASP A 23 17.59 6.27 22.64
CA ASP A 23 16.65 7.39 22.55
C ASP A 23 16.11 7.77 23.93
N VAL A 24 15.97 9.08 24.18
CA VAL A 24 15.40 9.63 25.42
C VAL A 24 14.19 10.50 25.07
N HIS A 25 13.06 10.21 25.70
CA HIS A 25 11.79 10.90 25.50
C HIS A 25 11.35 11.60 26.79
N LEU A 26 10.80 12.80 26.65
CA LEU A 26 10.11 13.51 27.73
C LEU A 26 8.62 13.23 27.65
N ALA A 27 8.04 12.74 28.75
CA ALA A 27 6.61 12.57 28.90
C ALA A 27 6.10 13.54 29.97
N GLU A 28 5.21 14.44 29.56
CA GLU A 28 4.48 15.35 30.46
C GLU A 28 3.04 14.87 30.55
N PHE A 29 2.50 14.83 31.76
CA PHE A 29 1.14 14.38 31.95
C PHE A 29 0.45 15.11 33.11
N PRO A 30 -0.87 15.32 32.96
CA PRO A 30 -1.64 16.15 33.87
C PRO A 30 -1.71 15.53 35.26
N ARG A 31 -1.84 16.42 36.25
CA ARG A 31 -2.12 16.05 37.63
C ARG A 31 -3.40 15.21 37.73
N THR A 32 -3.38 14.20 38.60
CA THR A 32 -4.59 13.50 39.03
C THR A 32 -5.22 14.17 40.26
N PRO A 33 -6.55 14.13 40.42
CA PRO A 33 -7.22 14.85 41.51
C PRO A 33 -6.76 14.46 42.91
N ARG A 34 -6.46 13.16 43.14
CA ARG A 34 -6.08 12.58 44.44
C ARG A 34 -5.07 11.43 44.27
N TRP A 35 -4.70 10.78 45.39
CA TRP A 35 -3.67 9.74 45.51
C TRP A 35 -3.98 8.41 44.78
N GLY A 36 -5.14 8.27 44.10
CA GLY A 36 -5.42 7.08 43.28
C GLY A 36 -5.91 5.89 44.11
N ASP A 37 -6.57 6.22 45.21
CA ASP A 37 -7.33 5.36 46.12
C ASP A 37 -8.47 4.59 45.43
N SER A 38 -8.88 5.01 44.23
CA SER A 38 -9.86 4.31 43.41
C SER A 38 -9.41 4.22 41.94
N GLN A 39 -9.87 3.19 41.22
CA GLN A 39 -9.45 2.91 39.84
C GLN A 39 -9.80 4.04 38.87
N GLU A 40 -10.88 4.78 39.14
CA GLU A 40 -11.41 5.87 38.32
C GLU A 40 -10.49 7.10 38.31
N LEU A 41 -9.60 7.22 39.30
CA LEU A 41 -8.64 8.31 39.42
C LEU A 41 -7.35 8.05 38.65
N TRP A 42 -7.11 6.81 38.22
CA TRP A 42 -5.97 6.48 37.39
C TRP A 42 -6.16 7.05 35.98
N ARG A 43 -5.03 7.48 35.40
CA ARG A 43 -4.99 8.02 34.04
C ARG A 43 -4.02 7.20 33.21
N VAL A 44 -4.19 7.30 31.89
CA VAL A 44 -3.30 6.66 30.93
C VAL A 44 -2.64 7.73 30.08
N VAL A 45 -1.33 7.63 29.94
CA VAL A 45 -0.56 8.40 28.96
C VAL A 45 0.07 7.45 27.95
N THR A 46 0.01 7.82 26.68
CA THR A 46 0.70 7.13 25.58
C THR A 46 1.83 8.04 25.11
N VAL A 47 3.04 7.48 25.04
CA VAL A 47 4.24 8.20 24.56
C VAL A 47 4.63 7.56 23.24
N HIS A 48 4.63 8.36 22.18
CA HIS A 48 5.03 7.91 20.85
C HIS A 48 6.55 8.06 20.73
N THR A 49 7.24 6.93 20.63
CA THR A 49 8.70 6.88 20.64
C THR A 49 9.31 6.88 19.24
N ALA A 50 8.53 6.45 18.23
CA ALA A 50 8.99 6.19 16.86
C ALA A 50 10.19 5.20 16.77
N THR A 51 10.52 4.52 17.85
CA THR A 51 11.64 3.57 17.94
C THR A 51 11.17 2.17 17.56
N TYR A 52 11.89 1.52 16.63
CA TYR A 52 11.73 0.09 16.37
C TYR A 52 12.31 -0.72 17.53
N LEU A 53 11.51 -1.61 18.10
CA LEU A 53 11.95 -2.55 19.12
C LEU A 53 12.27 -3.89 18.44
N PRO A 54 13.52 -4.39 18.51
CA PRO A 54 13.84 -5.71 18.01
C PRO A 54 13.06 -6.79 18.79
N ALA A 55 12.83 -7.93 18.15
CA ALA A 55 12.23 -9.07 18.83
C ALA A 55 13.13 -9.52 20.00
N GLY A 56 12.52 -9.78 21.15
CA GLY A 56 13.22 -10.24 22.36
C GLY A 56 13.18 -9.23 23.51
N PRO A 57 13.95 -9.49 24.59
CA PRO A 57 14.00 -8.60 25.74
C PRO A 57 14.68 -7.27 25.37
N PHE A 58 14.17 -6.16 25.90
CA PHE A 58 14.77 -4.85 25.81
C PHE A 58 14.68 -4.15 27.17
N GLN A 59 15.48 -3.11 27.37
CA GLN A 59 15.48 -2.33 28.59
C GLN A 59 14.73 -1.00 28.38
N LEU A 60 13.77 -0.73 29.27
CA LEU A 60 13.12 0.57 29.45
C LEU A 60 13.66 1.18 30.74
N LYS A 61 14.23 2.39 30.68
CA LYS A 61 14.58 3.16 31.87
C LYS A 61 13.66 4.37 31.98
N MET A 62 13.24 4.70 33.20
CA MET A 62 12.40 5.87 33.45
C MET A 62 12.89 6.62 34.67
N TRP A 63 12.95 7.96 34.59
CA TRP A 63 13.33 8.82 35.70
C TRP A 63 12.19 9.76 36.06
N ASN A 64 12.03 10.00 37.37
CA ASN A 64 11.28 11.14 37.84
C ASN A 64 12.14 12.39 37.68
N ILE A 65 11.63 13.41 36.97
CA ILE A 65 12.33 14.70 36.85
C ILE A 65 11.50 15.86 37.40
N ALA A 66 10.17 15.74 37.50
CA ALA A 66 9.32 16.70 38.18
C ALA A 66 7.99 16.07 38.60
N GLY A 67 7.53 16.38 39.82
CA GLY A 67 6.25 15.92 40.37
C GLY A 67 6.29 14.47 40.87
N VAL A 68 5.65 14.20 42.00
CA VAL A 68 5.50 12.81 42.48
C VAL A 68 4.52 12.07 41.59
N SER A 69 4.82 10.81 41.29
CA SER A 69 3.83 9.94 40.65
C SER A 69 4.06 8.47 40.96
N ASN A 70 2.96 7.74 41.02
CA ASN A 70 2.93 6.29 41.10
C ASN A 70 2.58 5.73 39.72
N ILE A 71 3.33 4.73 39.28
CA ILE A 71 3.12 4.03 38.02
C ILE A 71 2.67 2.62 38.39
N ASP A 72 1.51 2.21 37.86
CA ASP A 72 0.97 0.86 38.07
C ASP A 72 1.55 -0.09 37.03
N TRP A 73 1.34 0.22 35.74
CA TRP A 73 1.89 -0.59 34.66
C TRP A 73 2.37 0.26 33.47
N VAL A 74 3.36 -0.30 32.78
CA VAL A 74 3.82 0.14 31.47
C VAL A 74 3.60 -0.99 30.49
N GLY A 75 2.99 -0.67 29.35
CA GLY A 75 2.69 -1.64 28.30
C GLY A 75 3.13 -1.08 26.97
N LEU A 76 3.55 -1.97 26.08
CA LEU A 76 3.85 -1.65 24.70
C LEU A 76 2.57 -1.70 23.88
N LYS A 77 2.30 -0.62 23.14
CA LYS A 77 1.26 -0.60 22.13
C LYS A 77 1.94 -0.67 20.77
N LYS A 78 1.74 -1.76 20.04
CA LYS A 78 2.12 -1.81 18.63
C LYS A 78 1.36 -0.70 17.92
N THR A 79 2.11 0.20 17.30
CA THR A 79 1.57 1.12 16.31
C THR A 79 2.00 0.56 14.98
N ASP A 80 1.12 0.65 13.98
CA ASP A 80 1.57 0.45 12.62
C ASP A 80 2.68 1.47 12.35
N ALA A 81 3.72 1.04 11.64
CA ALA A 81 4.74 1.99 11.20
C ALA A 81 4.01 3.19 10.56
N PRO A 82 4.41 4.44 10.84
CA PRO A 82 3.85 5.56 10.11
C PRO A 82 3.96 5.19 8.63
N SER A 83 2.83 5.14 7.96
CA SER A 83 2.78 4.76 6.55
C SER A 83 3.77 5.68 5.84
N LYS A 84 4.76 5.06 5.21
CA LYS A 84 5.78 5.83 4.53
C LYS A 84 5.10 6.46 3.32
N PRO A 85 5.44 7.72 2.98
CA PRO A 85 5.07 8.27 1.69
C PRO A 85 5.38 7.24 0.59
N SER A 86 4.44 7.02 -0.32
CA SER A 86 4.60 6.04 -1.40
C SER A 86 3.96 6.52 -2.69
N ALA A 87 4.42 5.97 -3.82
CA ALA A 87 3.71 6.08 -5.09
C ALA A 87 3.11 4.72 -5.40
N LYS A 88 1.79 4.66 -5.54
CA LYS A 88 1.05 3.42 -5.77
C LYS A 88 0.68 3.27 -7.24
N LEU A 89 0.84 2.05 -7.73
CA LEU A 89 0.32 1.61 -9.02
C LEU A 89 -1.04 0.94 -8.82
N MET A 90 -2.02 1.29 -9.63
CA MET A 90 -3.39 0.76 -9.52
C MET A 90 -3.94 0.45 -10.92
N PRO A 91 -3.89 -0.82 -11.37
CA PRO A 91 -4.61 -1.26 -12.56
C PRO A 91 -6.09 -0.94 -12.43
N ARG A 92 -6.68 -0.34 -13.46
CA ARG A 92 -8.10 0.05 -13.46
C ARG A 92 -9.02 -1.17 -13.43
N THR A 93 -8.53 -2.31 -13.91
CA THR A 93 -9.20 -3.62 -13.78
C THR A 93 -8.21 -4.66 -13.28
N ALA A 94 -8.68 -5.60 -12.46
CA ALA A 94 -7.86 -6.69 -11.95
C ALA A 94 -7.61 -7.81 -12.99
N SER A 95 -8.36 -7.81 -14.10
CA SER A 95 -8.27 -8.81 -15.15
C SER A 95 -8.53 -8.20 -16.53
N VAL A 96 -7.81 -8.71 -17.54
CA VAL A 96 -7.90 -8.32 -18.94
C VAL A 96 -7.75 -9.53 -19.85
N SER A 97 -8.27 -9.43 -21.09
CA SER A 97 -8.06 -10.46 -22.10
C SER A 97 -7.00 -10.06 -23.13
N ASN A 98 -6.45 -11.05 -23.82
CA ASN A 98 -5.52 -10.82 -24.94
C ASN A 98 -6.10 -9.82 -25.95
N GLY A 99 -5.28 -8.84 -26.36
CA GLY A 99 -5.71 -7.80 -27.29
C GLY A 99 -6.56 -6.67 -26.68
N GLN A 100 -6.79 -6.65 -25.37
CA GLN A 100 -7.46 -5.52 -24.71
C GLN A 100 -6.47 -4.47 -24.17
N SER A 101 -6.96 -3.25 -24.03
CA SER A 101 -6.23 -2.18 -23.35
C SER A 101 -6.36 -2.30 -21.83
N LEU A 102 -5.34 -1.85 -21.12
CA LEU A 102 -5.27 -1.77 -19.66
C LEU A 102 -4.76 -0.38 -19.26
N ASP A 103 -5.54 0.30 -18.43
CA ASP A 103 -5.11 1.54 -17.78
C ASP A 103 -4.47 1.20 -16.43
N VAL A 104 -3.32 1.81 -16.14
CA VAL A 104 -2.66 1.74 -14.83
C VAL A 104 -2.58 3.16 -14.27
N TRP A 105 -3.25 3.38 -13.14
CA TRP A 105 -3.20 4.64 -12.42
C TRP A 105 -1.96 4.73 -11.55
N LEU A 106 -1.40 5.92 -11.50
CA LEU A 106 -0.36 6.30 -10.57
C LEU A 106 -0.92 7.32 -9.58
N THR A 107 -0.83 6.98 -8.29
CA THR A 107 -1.31 7.82 -7.18
C THR A 107 -0.18 8.05 -6.18
N LEU A 108 -0.25 9.16 -5.44
CA LEU A 108 0.60 9.41 -4.29
C LEU A 108 -0.16 9.11 -3.01
N ASP A 109 0.50 8.48 -2.05
CA ASP A 109 -0.01 8.26 -0.70
C ASP A 109 0.93 8.93 0.29
N GLN A 110 0.38 9.81 1.13
CA GLN A 110 1.10 10.55 2.18
C GLN A 110 2.33 11.34 1.71
N ALA A 111 2.41 11.66 0.43
CA ALA A 111 3.44 12.54 -0.15
C ALA A 111 2.92 13.99 -0.27
N ASN A 112 2.54 14.57 0.86
CA ASN A 112 2.02 15.94 0.91
C ASN A 112 3.06 16.92 0.33
N ASN A 113 2.60 17.88 -0.48
CA ASN A 113 3.43 18.92 -1.10
C ASN A 113 4.50 18.37 -2.07
N ALA A 114 4.25 17.24 -2.72
CA ALA A 114 5.08 16.80 -3.84
C ALA A 114 5.01 17.83 -4.98
N ALA A 115 6.15 18.42 -5.30
CA ALA A 115 6.33 19.32 -6.45
C ALA A 115 6.74 18.56 -7.71
N GLY A 116 7.36 17.39 -7.56
CA GLY A 116 7.68 16.51 -8.67
C GLY A 116 7.96 15.10 -8.19
N VAL A 117 7.85 14.13 -9.08
CA VAL A 117 8.05 12.69 -8.81
C VAL A 117 8.94 12.12 -9.92
N ASP A 118 10.00 11.41 -9.53
CA ASP A 118 10.80 10.56 -10.43
C ASP A 118 10.62 9.11 -9.98
N LEU A 119 10.22 8.25 -10.90
CA LEU A 119 10.12 6.82 -10.64
C LEU A 119 10.43 5.98 -11.88
N THR A 120 10.83 4.74 -11.62
CA THR A 120 10.96 3.71 -12.65
C THR A 120 9.86 2.68 -12.46
N MET A 121 9.04 2.47 -13.48
CA MET A 121 8.07 1.38 -13.52
C MET A 121 8.58 0.24 -14.42
N THR A 122 8.46 -1.00 -13.95
CA THR A 122 8.73 -2.19 -14.76
C THR A 122 7.45 -2.96 -15.05
N TYR A 123 7.34 -3.52 -16.25
CA TYR A 123 6.25 -4.36 -16.70
C TYR A 123 6.81 -5.55 -17.50
N ASP A 124 5.99 -6.57 -17.76
CA ASP A 124 6.39 -7.71 -18.60
C ASP A 124 6.26 -7.37 -20.10
N PRO A 125 7.37 -7.15 -20.84
CA PRO A 125 7.30 -6.78 -22.25
C PRO A 125 6.87 -7.93 -23.15
N ALA A 126 6.83 -9.18 -22.69
CA ALA A 126 6.26 -10.29 -23.45
C ALA A 126 4.72 -10.25 -23.44
N LYS A 127 4.12 -9.62 -22.41
CA LYS A 127 2.66 -9.57 -22.22
C LYS A 127 2.05 -8.23 -22.61
N PHE A 128 2.75 -7.12 -22.38
CA PHE A 128 2.23 -5.77 -22.59
C PHE A 128 3.09 -4.95 -23.55
N SER A 129 2.44 -4.00 -24.20
CA SER A 129 3.06 -2.88 -24.90
C SER A 129 2.56 -1.58 -24.29
N TYR A 130 3.46 -0.70 -23.86
CA TYR A 130 3.10 0.66 -23.48
C TYR A 130 2.65 1.46 -24.73
N THR A 131 1.56 2.21 -24.62
CA THR A 131 1.01 2.99 -25.74
C THR A 131 1.15 4.50 -25.54
N GLU A 132 0.62 5.02 -24.43
CA GLU A 132 0.58 6.46 -24.14
C GLU A 132 0.32 6.74 -22.66
N TYR A 133 0.27 8.02 -22.27
CA TYR A 133 -0.18 8.45 -20.96
C TYR A 133 -1.26 9.53 -21.07
N ILE A 134 -2.14 9.60 -20.07
CA ILE A 134 -3.08 10.72 -19.88
C ILE A 134 -2.66 11.45 -18.61
N GLN A 135 -2.59 12.78 -18.71
CA GLN A 135 -2.44 13.66 -17.55
C GLN A 135 -3.79 13.83 -16.86
N ASP A 136 -3.97 13.21 -15.69
CA ASP A 136 -5.22 13.35 -14.91
C ASP A 136 -5.24 14.64 -14.09
N TYR A 137 -4.06 15.23 -13.86
CA TYR A 137 -3.91 16.53 -13.20
C TYR A 137 -3.46 17.59 -14.21
N ALA A 138 -4.24 18.66 -14.37
CA ALA A 138 -4.00 19.67 -15.42
C ALA A 138 -2.76 20.56 -15.19
N GLN A 139 -2.32 20.73 -13.93
CA GLN A 139 -1.19 21.59 -13.59
C GLN A 139 0.13 20.81 -13.46
N GLN A 140 0.36 19.83 -14.33
CA GLN A 140 1.61 19.06 -14.39
C GLN A 140 2.22 19.02 -15.79
N ALA A 141 3.55 18.90 -15.83
CA ALA A 141 4.31 18.42 -16.96
C ALA A 141 4.76 16.99 -16.68
N VAL A 142 4.73 16.13 -17.71
CA VAL A 142 5.08 14.72 -17.60
C VAL A 142 6.03 14.36 -18.74
N ILE A 143 7.08 13.62 -18.40
CA ILE A 143 8.00 12.99 -19.34
C ILE A 143 7.99 11.49 -19.04
N VAL A 144 7.67 10.69 -20.05
CA VAL A 144 7.78 9.23 -19.99
C VAL A 144 8.84 8.78 -20.98
N THR A 145 9.89 8.15 -20.48
CA THR A 145 10.90 7.47 -21.31
C THR A 145 10.62 5.98 -21.30
N ASN A 146 10.40 5.38 -22.47
CA ASN A 146 10.06 3.97 -22.62
C ASN A 146 11.23 3.17 -23.20
N ASP A 147 11.74 2.22 -22.43
CA ASP A 147 12.62 1.15 -22.91
C ASP A 147 11.81 -0.14 -23.04
N ALA A 148 11.16 -0.27 -24.19
CA ALA A 148 10.21 -1.34 -24.47
C ALA A 148 10.87 -2.73 -24.54
N ALA A 149 12.17 -2.80 -24.85
CA ALA A 149 12.89 -4.07 -24.98
C ALA A 149 13.02 -4.79 -23.63
N VAL A 150 13.21 -4.03 -22.55
CA VAL A 150 13.34 -4.55 -21.19
C VAL A 150 12.10 -4.30 -20.32
N GLY A 151 11.04 -3.71 -20.89
CA GLY A 151 9.79 -3.44 -20.18
C GLY A 151 9.93 -2.40 -19.06
N LYS A 152 10.65 -1.30 -19.33
CA LYS A 152 10.89 -0.25 -18.33
C LYS A 152 10.37 1.10 -18.80
N LEU A 153 9.64 1.79 -17.92
CA LEU A 153 9.30 3.20 -18.06
C LEU A 153 10.01 4.00 -16.99
N ARG A 154 10.72 5.08 -17.37
CA ARG A 154 11.09 6.14 -16.43
C ARG A 154 10.09 7.27 -16.56
N ILE A 155 9.51 7.68 -15.46
CA ILE A 155 8.45 8.69 -15.40
C ILE A 155 8.96 9.83 -14.54
N LEU A 156 9.04 11.01 -15.14
CA LEU A 156 9.27 12.27 -14.42
C LEU A 156 8.01 13.12 -14.56
N THR A 157 7.38 13.43 -13.43
CA THR A 157 6.29 14.41 -13.39
C THR A 157 6.70 15.57 -12.50
N GLY A 158 6.28 16.78 -12.87
CA GLY A 158 6.51 17.98 -12.10
C GLY A 158 5.30 18.89 -12.21
N ARG A 159 4.92 19.54 -11.12
CA ARG A 159 3.89 20.59 -11.19
C ARG A 159 4.41 21.77 -12.00
N ILE A 160 3.52 22.39 -12.77
CA ILE A 160 3.79 23.63 -13.53
C ILE A 160 2.98 24.82 -13.03
N GLY A 161 2.09 24.60 -12.05
CA GLY A 161 1.23 25.62 -11.45
C GLY A 161 1.44 25.78 -9.94
N THR A 162 0.53 26.51 -9.32
CA THR A 162 0.53 26.78 -7.87
C THR A 162 -0.18 25.71 -7.05
N GLY A 163 -0.84 24.74 -7.70
CA GLY A 163 -1.47 23.62 -7.02
C GLY A 163 -0.48 22.56 -6.55
N THR A 164 -0.99 21.58 -5.82
CA THR A 164 -0.26 20.41 -5.34
C THR A 164 -0.62 19.19 -6.19
N LEU A 165 0.34 18.33 -6.47
CA LEU A 165 0.03 17.01 -7.04
C LEU A 165 -0.98 16.30 -6.12
N PRO A 166 -2.07 15.74 -6.66
CA PRO A 166 -3.08 15.07 -5.86
C PRO A 166 -2.48 13.92 -5.05
N THR A 167 -2.77 13.91 -3.75
CA THR A 167 -2.62 12.72 -2.90
C THR A 167 -3.94 11.96 -2.90
N ASP A 168 -3.87 10.62 -2.87
CA ASP A 168 -5.03 9.72 -2.83
C ASP A 168 -5.96 9.76 -4.06
N ALA A 169 -5.56 10.45 -5.13
CA ALA A 169 -6.23 10.45 -6.43
C ALA A 169 -5.20 10.23 -7.55
N PRO A 170 -5.62 9.66 -8.71
CA PRO A 170 -4.73 9.52 -9.85
C PRO A 170 -4.30 10.89 -10.37
N PHE A 171 -3.00 11.06 -10.55
CA PHE A 171 -2.44 12.22 -11.24
C PHE A 171 -1.94 11.85 -12.64
N LEU A 172 -1.69 10.57 -12.90
CA LEU A 172 -1.24 10.06 -14.18
C LEU A 172 -1.85 8.68 -14.47
N THR A 173 -2.37 8.52 -15.69
CA THR A 173 -2.83 7.24 -16.22
C THR A 173 -1.87 6.77 -17.30
N LEU A 174 -1.30 5.58 -17.13
CA LEU A 174 -0.46 4.92 -18.12
C LEU A 174 -1.30 3.91 -18.89
N LYS A 175 -1.29 3.99 -20.22
CA LYS A 175 -2.03 3.06 -21.06
C LYS A 175 -1.12 1.95 -21.58
N PHE A 176 -1.64 0.74 -21.47
CA PHE A 176 -1.02 -0.47 -21.96
C PHE A 176 -1.96 -1.20 -22.90
N GLN A 177 -1.37 -1.93 -23.82
CA GLN A 177 -2.05 -2.88 -24.68
C GLN A 177 -1.57 -4.28 -24.35
N VAL A 178 -2.50 -5.18 -24.00
CA VAL A 178 -2.19 -6.61 -23.87
C VAL A 178 -1.92 -7.16 -25.27
N LYS A 179 -0.77 -7.80 -25.45
CA LYS A 179 -0.38 -8.37 -26.74
C LYS A 179 -1.32 -9.51 -27.13
N THR A 180 -1.57 -9.66 -28.43
CA THR A 180 -2.27 -10.83 -28.95
C THR A 180 -1.43 -12.07 -28.70
N GLY A 181 -2.04 -13.13 -28.15
CA GLY A 181 -1.32 -14.35 -27.78
C GLY A 181 -0.42 -14.21 -26.54
N ALA A 182 -0.59 -13.15 -25.73
CA ALA A 182 0.11 -13.06 -24.45
C ALA A 182 -0.20 -14.30 -23.58
N PRO A 183 0.80 -14.89 -22.89
CA PRO A 183 0.56 -16.00 -21.99
C PRO A 183 -0.45 -15.64 -20.89
N SER A 184 -1.44 -16.52 -20.68
CA SER A 184 -2.39 -16.38 -19.58
C SER A 184 -1.70 -16.47 -18.22
N GLY A 185 -2.34 -15.89 -17.19
CA GLY A 185 -1.85 -15.87 -15.81
C GLY A 185 -1.58 -14.47 -15.29
N THR A 186 -0.97 -14.37 -14.11
CA THR A 186 -0.69 -13.09 -13.47
C THR A 186 0.52 -12.39 -14.10
N SER A 187 0.48 -11.06 -14.13
CA SER A 187 1.62 -10.21 -14.40
C SER A 187 1.61 -9.02 -13.44
N SER A 188 2.78 -8.46 -13.20
CA SER A 188 2.96 -7.41 -12.19
C SER A 188 3.56 -6.15 -12.83
N PHE A 189 3.04 -5.01 -12.38
CA PHE A 189 3.68 -3.71 -12.54
C PHE A 189 4.38 -3.38 -11.24
N ILE A 190 5.63 -2.93 -11.30
CA ILE A 190 6.43 -2.64 -10.10
C ILE A 190 7.02 -1.24 -10.23
N SER A 191 6.84 -0.41 -9.20
CA SER A 191 7.54 0.88 -9.08
C SER A 191 8.82 0.71 -8.27
N SER A 192 9.89 1.35 -8.71
CA SER A 192 11.23 1.32 -8.12
C SER A 192 11.90 2.68 -8.31
N ASN A 193 12.98 2.95 -7.56
CA ASN A 193 13.69 4.23 -7.57
C ASN A 193 12.73 5.43 -7.43
N VAL A 194 11.73 5.28 -6.55
CA VAL A 194 10.65 6.24 -6.41
C VAL A 194 11.11 7.35 -5.48
N SER A 195 11.03 8.60 -5.94
CA SER A 195 11.33 9.77 -5.13
C SER A 195 10.40 10.92 -5.50
N PHE A 196 10.16 11.83 -4.55
CA PHE A 196 9.55 13.11 -4.85
C PHE A 196 10.41 14.26 -4.36
N SER A 197 10.29 15.40 -5.01
CA SER A 197 10.88 16.66 -4.58
C SER A 197 9.79 17.55 -3.97
N SER A 198 10.06 18.18 -2.84
CA SER A 198 9.23 19.27 -2.32
C SER A 198 9.49 20.59 -3.06
N GLU A 199 8.67 21.61 -2.78
CA GLU A 199 8.88 22.96 -3.32
C GLU A 199 10.22 23.58 -2.92
N ASN A 200 10.76 23.17 -1.76
CA ASN A 200 12.03 23.64 -1.25
C ASN A 200 13.23 22.86 -1.84
N GLY A 201 13.00 22.01 -2.85
CA GLY A 201 14.03 21.19 -3.47
C GLY A 201 14.50 20.00 -2.63
N VAL A 202 13.79 19.66 -1.54
CA VAL A 202 14.13 18.50 -0.71
C VAL A 202 13.64 17.23 -1.39
N LEU A 203 14.58 16.33 -1.71
CA LEU A 203 14.28 15.01 -2.25
C LEU A 203 13.94 14.02 -1.12
N THR A 204 12.81 13.32 -1.25
CA THR A 204 12.37 12.28 -0.32
C THR A 204 12.18 10.97 -1.07
N LEU A 205 12.78 9.89 -0.58
CA LEU A 205 12.57 8.56 -1.13
C LEU A 205 11.20 8.03 -0.73
N LEU A 206 10.48 7.49 -1.70
CA LEU A 206 9.17 6.89 -1.54
C LEU A 206 9.31 5.36 -1.49
N ALA A 207 8.40 4.71 -0.78
CA ALA A 207 8.35 3.25 -0.81
C ALA A 207 7.96 2.75 -2.22
N PRO A 208 8.61 1.68 -2.73
CA PRO A 208 8.19 1.01 -3.96
C PRO A 208 6.81 0.37 -3.77
N SER A 209 6.10 0.16 -4.87
CA SER A 209 4.80 -0.51 -4.90
C SER A 209 4.77 -1.57 -6.00
N SER A 210 3.88 -2.55 -5.86
CA SER A 210 3.57 -3.49 -6.92
C SER A 210 2.06 -3.60 -7.09
N ALA A 211 1.63 -3.89 -8.32
CA ALA A 211 0.25 -4.18 -8.62
C ALA A 211 0.15 -5.31 -9.62
N GLU A 212 -0.84 -6.18 -9.41
CA GLU A 212 -1.03 -7.38 -10.22
C GLU A 212 -2.26 -7.28 -11.11
N VAL A 213 -2.17 -7.89 -12.27
CA VAL A 213 -3.30 -8.06 -13.20
C VAL A 213 -3.28 -9.48 -13.74
N SER A 214 -4.48 -10.08 -13.84
CA SER A 214 -4.65 -11.39 -14.47
C SER A 214 -4.92 -11.24 -15.97
N ILE A 215 -4.21 -12.02 -16.78
CA ILE A 215 -4.44 -12.11 -18.22
C ILE A 215 -5.17 -13.41 -18.53
N SER A 216 -6.26 -13.30 -19.29
CA SER A 216 -7.08 -14.43 -19.73
C SER A 216 -7.07 -14.58 -21.24
N ASP A 217 -6.87 -15.81 -21.71
CA ASP A 217 -7.10 -16.18 -23.11
C ASP A 217 -8.52 -16.76 -23.27
N LYS A 218 -9.48 -15.88 -23.52
CA LYS A 218 -10.88 -16.27 -23.78
C LYS A 218 -11.01 -17.14 -25.03
N ALA A 219 -10.15 -16.95 -26.04
CA ALA A 219 -10.19 -17.76 -27.25
C ALA A 219 -9.75 -19.21 -26.97
N ALA A 220 -8.68 -19.39 -26.20
CA ALA A 220 -8.24 -20.71 -25.77
C ALA A 220 -9.28 -21.41 -24.88
N LEU A 221 -9.92 -20.68 -23.96
CA LEU A 221 -11.01 -21.21 -23.13
C LEU A 221 -12.22 -21.66 -23.96
N GLY A 222 -12.63 -20.87 -24.96
CA GLY A 222 -13.72 -21.24 -25.88
C GLY A 222 -13.39 -22.47 -26.73
N ALA A 223 -12.14 -22.61 -27.18
CA ALA A 223 -11.68 -23.78 -27.91
C ALA A 223 -11.74 -25.06 -27.06
N LEU A 224 -11.38 -24.99 -25.77
CA LEU A 224 -11.50 -26.11 -24.84
C LEU A 224 -12.97 -26.50 -24.61
N ALA A 225 -13.85 -25.53 -24.38
CA ALA A 225 -15.28 -25.79 -24.21
C ALA A 225 -15.91 -26.45 -25.45
N THR A 226 -15.52 -26.01 -26.65
CA THR A 226 -16.00 -26.60 -27.91
C THR A 226 -15.50 -28.04 -28.12
N ARG A 227 -14.27 -28.33 -27.65
CA ARG A 227 -13.69 -29.67 -27.70
C ARG A 227 -14.40 -30.66 -26.78
N ASP A 228 -14.86 -30.20 -25.62
CA ASP A 228 -15.52 -31.03 -24.61
C ASP A 228 -16.97 -31.38 -25.01
N VAL A 229 -17.71 -30.43 -25.62
CA VAL A 229 -19.07 -30.68 -26.15
C VAL A 229 -19.05 -31.74 -27.26
N ARG A 230 -17.98 -31.81 -28.07
CA ARG A 230 -17.85 -32.80 -29.15
C ARG A 230 -17.44 -34.21 -28.62
N ARG A 231 -17.22 -34.36 -27.32
CA ARG A 231 -16.89 -35.63 -26.64
C ARG A 231 -18.08 -36.27 -25.91
N LEU A 232 -19.29 -35.75 -26.09
CA LEU A 232 -20.48 -36.47 -25.63
C LEU A 232 -20.59 -37.78 -26.43
N PRO A 233 -20.58 -38.95 -25.77
CA PRO A 233 -20.68 -40.22 -26.47
C PRO A 233 -21.99 -40.23 -27.25
N GLU A 234 -21.89 -40.50 -28.56
CA GLU A 234 -23.02 -40.86 -29.41
C GLU A 234 -23.90 -41.82 -28.61
N ARG A 235 -25.13 -41.40 -28.29
CA ARG A 235 -26.10 -42.27 -27.63
C ARG A 235 -26.15 -43.53 -28.46
N ARG A 236 -25.71 -44.66 -27.90
CA ARG A 236 -25.87 -45.96 -28.55
C ARG A 236 -27.35 -46.07 -28.92
N PRO A 237 -27.67 -46.41 -30.18
CA PRO A 237 -29.05 -46.65 -30.55
C PRO A 237 -29.62 -47.70 -29.60
N GLU A 238 -30.74 -47.37 -28.95
CA GLU A 238 -31.47 -48.31 -28.12
C GLU A 238 -31.72 -49.59 -28.95
N PRO A 239 -31.39 -50.78 -28.42
CA PRO A 239 -31.68 -52.01 -29.13
C PRO A 239 -33.19 -52.14 -29.31
N SER A 240 -33.62 -52.08 -30.57
CA SER A 240 -35.00 -52.35 -31.00
C SER A 240 -35.44 -53.71 -30.48
N LEU A 241 -36.34 -53.73 -29.50
CA LEU A 241 -36.95 -54.96 -28.99
C LEU A 241 -37.73 -55.64 -30.13
N ALA A 242 -37.28 -56.84 -30.51
CA ALA A 242 -37.97 -57.67 -31.49
C ALA A 242 -39.26 -58.28 -30.88
N PRO A 243 -40.36 -58.41 -31.64
CA PRO A 243 -41.60 -58.99 -31.15
C PRO A 243 -41.50 -60.50 -30.94
N CYS A 244 -41.85 -60.97 -29.74
CA CYS A 244 -42.04 -62.39 -29.46
C CYS A 244 -43.19 -62.96 -30.30
N SER A 245 -42.88 -63.94 -31.15
CA SER A 245 -43.86 -64.83 -31.75
C SER A 245 -44.37 -65.79 -30.67
N GLN A 246 -45.67 -65.78 -30.43
CA GLN A 246 -46.38 -66.80 -29.64
C GLN A 246 -46.68 -68.02 -30.54
N ALA A 247 -46.55 -69.21 -29.95
CA ALA A 247 -47.01 -70.48 -30.48
C ALA A 247 -48.13 -70.99 -29.56
#